data_AF-A0A1H2V8W3-F1
#
_entry.id   AF-A0A1H2V8W3-F1
#
_cell.length_a   1.000
_cell.length_b   1.000
_cell.length_c   1.000
_cell.angle_alpha   90.00
_cell.angle_beta   90.00
_cell.angle_gamma   90.00
#
_symmetry.space_group_name_H-M   'P 1'
#
loop_
_entity.id
_entity.type
_entity.pdbx_description
1 polymer ?
#
loop_
_entity_poly.entity_id
_entity_poly.type
_entity_poly.pdbx_seq_one_letter_code
_entity_poly.pdbx_strand_id
1 'polypeptide(L)'
;MQTTEAPPTRKATRFMYAGLTLTAIATLAPLLDIATVDALSAHVREAYPNWPEELIAMDRNAIAGYLATIGVLGTAGWLWTIRGVKKQTRWSRAASTALFALGATTALMNLTLTGGEYANVIPPLHATLGALPAIAGLATITVLWRGKSPTNPE
;
A
#
# COMPACT_ATOMS: atom_id res chain seq x y z
N MET A 1 27.08 25.94 -12.20
CA MET A 1 25.68 25.70 -11.81
C MET A 1 25.67 24.49 -10.88
N GLN A 2 25.82 24.68 -9.56
CA GLN A 2 25.84 23.57 -8.59
C GLN A 2 24.40 23.17 -8.29
N THR A 3 23.99 21.99 -8.75
CA THR A 3 22.69 21.40 -8.39
C THR A 3 22.70 21.12 -6.90
N THR A 4 21.93 21.89 -6.13
CA THR A 4 21.73 21.70 -4.69
C THR A 4 20.96 20.40 -4.48
N GLU A 5 21.65 19.25 -4.52
CA GLU A 5 21.04 17.98 -4.20
C GLU A 5 20.68 17.96 -2.72
N ALA A 6 19.38 18.00 -2.44
CA ALA A 6 18.88 17.85 -1.07
C ALA A 6 19.44 16.55 -0.45
N PRO A 7 19.83 16.58 0.84
CA PRO A 7 20.40 15.41 1.50
C PRO A 7 19.48 14.20 1.36
N PRO A 8 20.00 12.99 1.19
CA PRO A 8 19.24 11.78 0.83
C PRO A 8 18.06 11.50 1.76
N THR A 9 18.14 11.92 3.02
CA THR A 9 17.04 11.88 4.00
C THR A 9 15.84 12.74 3.62
N ARG A 10 16.04 13.94 3.06
CA ARG A 10 14.97 14.86 2.63
C ARG A 10 14.24 14.35 1.39
N LYS A 11 14.96 13.75 0.44
CA LYS A 11 14.36 13.09 -0.75
C LYS A 11 13.57 11.84 -0.35
N ALA A 12 14.15 10.96 0.48
CA ALA A 12 13.45 9.77 0.99
C ALA A 12 12.16 10.13 1.72
N THR A 13 12.20 11.14 2.58
CA THR A 13 11.01 11.60 3.34
C THR A 13 9.86 12.03 2.43
N ARG A 14 10.12 12.64 1.26
CA ARG A 14 9.07 12.99 0.29
C ARG A 14 8.39 11.76 -0.29
N PHE A 15 9.17 10.75 -0.69
CA PHE A 15 8.62 9.49 -1.19
C PHE A 15 7.82 8.75 -0.11
N MET A 16 8.25 8.82 1.15
CA MET A 16 7.50 8.24 2.26
C MET A 16 6.16 8.93 2.49
N TYR A 17 6.11 10.26 2.40
CA TYR A 17 4.83 10.98 2.48
C TYR A 17 3.94 10.70 1.27
N ALA A 18 4.50 10.57 0.07
CA ALA A 18 3.73 10.16 -1.10
C ALA A 18 3.11 8.76 -0.91
N GLY A 19 3.90 7.80 -0.42
CA GLY A 19 3.44 6.46 -0.09
C GLY A 19 2.35 6.47 0.98
N LEU A 20 2.52 7.25 2.05
CA LEU A 20 1.51 7.45 3.08
C LEU A 20 0.19 7.99 2.52
N THR A 21 0.25 9.03 1.69
CA THR A 21 -0.95 9.62 1.06
C THR A 21 -1.64 8.61 0.16
N LEU A 22 -0.89 7.87 -0.66
CA LEU A 22 -1.45 6.82 -1.52
C LEU A 22 -2.10 5.71 -0.70
N THR A 23 -1.47 5.28 0.41
CA THR A 23 -2.06 4.30 1.32
C THR A 23 -3.35 4.84 1.93
N ALA A 24 -3.38 6.09 2.37
CA ALA A 24 -4.60 6.71 2.92
C ALA A 24 -5.73 6.75 1.89
N ILE A 25 -5.44 7.14 0.64
CA ILE A 25 -6.42 7.13 -0.46
C ILE A 25 -6.93 5.70 -0.69
N ALA A 26 -6.04 4.72 -0.80
CA ALA A 26 -6.42 3.31 -1.00
C ALA A 26 -7.26 2.75 0.17
N THR A 27 -6.99 3.21 1.40
CA THR A 27 -7.74 2.82 2.60
C THR A 27 -9.17 3.37 2.57
N LEU A 28 -9.33 4.63 2.12
CA LEU A 28 -10.63 5.30 2.06
C LEU A 28 -11.48 4.87 0.87
N ALA A 29 -10.84 4.47 -0.24
CA ALA A 29 -11.52 4.10 -1.48
C ALA A 29 -12.65 3.07 -1.32
N PRO A 30 -12.47 1.91 -0.65
CA PRO A 30 -13.57 0.94 -0.51
C PRO A 30 -14.73 1.48 0.36
N LEU A 31 -14.44 2.36 1.32
CA LEU A 31 -15.48 2.98 2.16
C LEU A 31 -16.29 4.00 1.36
N LEU A 32 -15.61 4.78 0.52
CA LEU A 32 -16.25 5.73 -0.39
C LEU A 32 -17.06 5.00 -1.46
N ASP A 33 -16.55 3.89 -2.00
CA ASP A 33 -17.27 3.09 -2.99
C ASP A 33 -18.62 2.61 -2.43
N ILE A 34 -18.62 1.94 -1.27
CA ILE A 34 -19.84 1.48 -0.59
C ILE A 34 -20.83 2.64 -0.35
N ALA A 35 -20.32 3.83 -0.04
CA ALA A 35 -21.14 5.00 0.24
C ALA A 35 -21.68 5.72 -1.00
N THR A 36 -21.19 5.40 -2.21
CA THR A 36 -21.48 6.18 -3.43
C THR A 36 -21.98 5.35 -4.60
N VAL A 37 -21.16 4.42 -5.09
CA VAL A 37 -21.42 3.67 -6.34
C VAL A 37 -21.72 2.19 -6.06
N ASP A 38 -21.26 1.68 -4.92
CA ASP A 38 -21.42 0.29 -4.47
C ASP A 38 -20.87 -0.72 -5.49
N ALA A 39 -19.73 -0.39 -6.12
CA ALA A 39 -19.08 -1.23 -7.12
C ALA A 39 -18.60 -2.57 -6.55
N LEU A 40 -18.24 -2.64 -5.26
CA LEU A 40 -17.96 -3.92 -4.59
C LEU A 40 -19.18 -4.85 -4.62
N SER A 41 -20.41 -4.36 -4.39
CA SER A 41 -21.61 -5.21 -4.50
C SER A 41 -21.81 -5.71 -5.93
N ALA A 42 -21.54 -4.86 -6.92
CA ALA A 42 -21.62 -5.26 -8.33
C ALA A 42 -20.61 -6.38 -8.64
N HIS A 43 -19.37 -6.25 -8.16
CA HIS A 43 -18.32 -7.27 -8.30
C HIS A 43 -18.70 -8.61 -7.65
N VAL A 44 -19.25 -8.58 -6.44
CA VAL A 44 -19.73 -9.80 -5.75
C VAL A 44 -20.89 -10.44 -6.51
N ARG A 45 -21.84 -9.65 -7.02
CA ARG A 45 -23.00 -10.15 -7.78
C ARG A 45 -22.59 -10.74 -9.14
N GLU A 46 -21.55 -10.19 -9.77
CA GLU A 46 -20.98 -10.75 -11.00
C GLU A 46 -20.40 -12.14 -10.77
N ALA A 47 -19.67 -12.34 -9.66
CA ALA A 47 -19.13 -13.63 -9.29
C ALA A 47 -20.21 -14.61 -8.78
N TYR A 48 -21.22 -14.11 -8.07
CA TYR A 48 -22.29 -14.92 -7.48
C TYR A 48 -23.70 -14.39 -7.84
N PRO A 49 -24.18 -14.63 -9.07
CA PRO A 49 -25.46 -14.06 -9.55
C PRO A 49 -26.69 -14.56 -8.78
N ASN A 50 -26.58 -15.73 -8.16
CA ASN A 50 -27.70 -16.39 -7.46
C ASN A 50 -27.70 -16.15 -5.95
N TRP A 51 -26.76 -15.37 -5.42
CA TRP A 51 -26.71 -15.10 -3.98
C TRP A 51 -27.80 -14.09 -3.56
N PRO A 52 -28.42 -14.30 -2.39
CA PRO A 52 -29.30 -13.30 -1.79
C PRO A 52 -28.51 -12.05 -1.40
N GLU A 53 -29.18 -10.89 -1.39
CA GLU A 53 -28.60 -9.58 -1.09
C GLU A 53 -27.87 -9.52 0.27
N GLU A 54 -28.33 -10.29 1.26
CA GLU A 54 -27.67 -10.38 2.57
C GLU A 54 -26.24 -10.96 2.47
N LEU A 55 -26.06 -12.03 1.68
CA LEU A 55 -24.74 -12.63 1.46
C LEU A 55 -23.86 -11.71 0.62
N ILE A 56 -24.43 -11.02 -0.37
CA ILE A 56 -23.71 -10.02 -1.17
C ILE A 56 -23.18 -8.90 -0.27
N ALA A 57 -24.02 -8.34 0.59
CA ALA A 57 -23.62 -7.28 1.52
C ALA A 57 -22.57 -7.76 2.54
N MET A 58 -22.70 -9.00 3.03
CA MET A 58 -21.73 -9.59 3.95
C MET A 58 -20.35 -9.72 3.30
N ASP A 59 -20.26 -10.30 2.10
CA ASP A 59 -18.99 -10.53 1.41
C ASP A 59 -18.35 -9.21 0.96
N ARG A 60 -19.17 -8.27 0.46
CA ARG A 60 -18.76 -6.88 0.19
C ARG A 60 -18.11 -6.23 1.41
N ASN A 61 -18.76 -6.32 2.57
CA ASN A 61 -18.25 -5.73 3.82
C ASN A 61 -16.97 -6.43 4.29
N ALA A 62 -16.83 -7.74 4.05
CA ALA A 62 -15.60 -8.47 4.35
C ALA A 62 -14.43 -7.98 3.48
N ILE A 63 -14.63 -7.82 2.17
CA ILE A 63 -13.62 -7.28 1.24
C ILE A 63 -13.22 -5.86 1.66
N ALA A 64 -14.19 -4.97 1.91
CA ALA A 64 -13.91 -3.61 2.35
C ALA A 64 -13.19 -3.57 3.70
N GLY A 65 -13.62 -4.39 4.66
CA GLY A 65 -13.01 -4.48 5.98
C GLY A 65 -11.55 -4.98 5.92
N TYR A 66 -11.27 -5.95 5.06
CA TYR A 66 -9.91 -6.43 4.78
C TYR A 66 -9.02 -5.31 4.22
N LEU A 67 -9.49 -4.61 3.18
CA LEU A 67 -8.75 -3.51 2.54
C LEU A 67 -8.50 -2.36 3.52
N ALA A 68 -9.50 -1.98 4.31
CA ALA A 68 -9.37 -0.94 5.33
C ALA A 68 -8.35 -1.34 6.40
N THR A 69 -8.38 -2.59 6.87
CA THR A 69 -7.45 -3.11 7.88
C THR A 69 -6.00 -3.04 7.39
N ILE A 70 -5.74 -3.53 6.17
CA ILE A 70 -4.40 -3.45 5.56
C ILE A 70 -3.97 -1.99 5.38
N GLY A 71 -4.88 -1.14 4.92
CA GLY A 71 -4.64 0.29 4.75
C GLY A 71 -4.22 0.99 6.05
N VAL A 72 -4.89 0.69 7.17
CA VAL A 72 -4.53 1.18 8.51
C VAL A 72 -3.16 0.68 8.94
N LEU A 73 -2.88 -0.62 8.77
CA LEU A 73 -1.57 -1.21 9.09
C LEU A 73 -0.45 -0.58 8.26
N GLY A 74 -0.67 -0.40 6.96
CA GLY A 74 0.26 0.26 6.05
C GLY A 74 0.51 1.71 6.46
N THR A 75 -0.54 2.44 6.82
CA THR A 75 -0.45 3.82 7.32
C THR A 75 0.39 3.90 8.59
N ALA A 76 0.14 3.01 9.56
CA ALA A 76 0.95 2.91 10.78
C ALA A 76 2.42 2.58 10.46
N GLY A 77 2.67 1.67 9.52
CA GLY A 77 4.00 1.31 9.04
C GLY A 77 4.75 2.49 8.42
N TRP A 78 4.09 3.30 7.59
CA TRP A 78 4.66 4.54 7.05
C TRP A 78 5.01 5.54 8.15
N LEU A 79 4.09 5.80 9.09
CA LEU A 79 4.35 6.73 10.19
C LEU A 79 5.49 6.27 11.09
N TRP A 80 5.60 4.96 11.34
CA TRP A 80 6.69 4.36 12.11
C TRP A 80 8.04 4.54 11.39
N THR A 81 8.10 4.20 10.10
CA THR A 81 9.32 4.30 9.31
C THR A 81 9.76 5.75 9.13
N ILE A 82 8.84 6.69 8.87
CA ILE A 82 9.13 8.13 8.81
C ILE A 82 9.77 8.61 10.12
N ARG A 83 9.24 8.20 11.27
CA ARG A 83 9.84 8.53 12.58
C ARG A 83 11.26 7.96 12.73
N GLY A 84 11.48 6.71 12.30
CA GLY A 84 12.80 6.07 12.33
C GLY A 84 13.83 6.76 11.44
N VAL A 85 13.45 7.11 10.20
CA VAL A 85 14.32 7.81 9.24
C VAL A 85 14.66 9.22 9.73
N LYS A 86 13.69 9.96 10.28
CA LYS A 86 13.93 11.29 10.86
C LYS A 86 14.91 11.25 12.04
N LYS A 87 14.87 10.18 12.84
CA LYS A 87 15.80 9.95 13.95
C LYS A 87 17.13 9.32 13.53
N GLN A 88 17.36 9.09 12.23
CA GLN A 88 18.57 8.46 11.67
C GLN A 88 18.94 7.12 12.32
N THR A 89 17.95 6.34 12.76
CA THR A 89 18.22 5.07 13.46
C THR A 89 18.71 4.00 12.49
N ARG A 90 19.66 3.16 12.93
CA ARG A 90 20.22 2.09 12.07
C ARG A 90 19.18 1.03 11.69
N TRP A 91 18.16 0.82 12.52
CA TRP A 91 17.07 -0.15 12.25
C TRP A 91 16.06 0.34 11.20
N SER A 92 16.02 1.66 10.91
CA SER A 92 15.07 2.23 9.93
C SER A 92 15.16 1.56 8.55
N ARG A 93 16.36 1.13 8.14
CA ARG A 93 16.58 0.42 6.86
C ARG A 93 15.96 -0.96 6.87
N ALA A 94 16.26 -1.77 7.89
CA ALA A 94 15.71 -3.12 8.01
C ALA A 94 14.18 -3.09 8.13
N ALA A 95 13.64 -2.18 8.95
CA ALA A 95 12.19 -2.00 9.08
C ALA A 95 11.53 -1.56 7.77
N SER A 96 12.13 -0.63 7.02
CA SER A 96 11.58 -0.18 5.73
C SER A 96 11.60 -1.29 4.68
N THR A 97 12.66 -2.10 4.62
CA THR A 97 12.73 -3.26 3.72
C THR A 97 11.69 -4.31 4.09
N ALA A 98 11.52 -4.62 5.39
CA ALA A 98 10.53 -5.60 5.84
C ALA A 98 9.09 -5.13 5.53
N LEU A 99 8.76 -3.88 5.83
CA LEU A 99 7.44 -3.32 5.55
C LEU A 99 7.15 -3.20 4.05
N PHE A 100 8.17 -2.89 3.23
CA PHE A 100 8.04 -2.95 1.79
C PHE A 100 7.78 -4.38 1.30
N ALA A 101 8.54 -5.37 1.78
CA ALA A 101 8.33 -6.76 1.39
C ALA A 101 6.92 -7.24 1.75
N LEU A 102 6.42 -6.91 2.95
CA LEU A 102 5.05 -7.18 3.35
C LEU A 102 4.05 -6.49 2.42
N GLY A 103 4.19 -5.18 2.21
CA GLY A 103 3.28 -4.43 1.35
C GLY A 103 3.28 -4.88 -0.11
N ALA A 104 4.46 -5.22 -0.65
CA ALA A 104 4.60 -5.74 -2.02
C ALA A 104 3.96 -7.12 -2.16
N THR A 105 4.18 -8.02 -1.20
CA THR A 105 3.53 -9.34 -1.19
C THR A 105 2.01 -9.20 -1.08
N THR A 106 1.50 -8.32 -0.22
CA THR A 106 0.07 -8.05 -0.12
C THR A 106 -0.51 -7.46 -1.41
N ALA A 107 0.20 -6.53 -2.05
CA ALA A 107 -0.23 -5.96 -3.33
C ALA A 107 -0.28 -7.02 -4.45
N LEU A 108 0.74 -7.89 -4.52
CA LEU A 108 0.76 -9.00 -5.46
C LEU A 108 -0.39 -9.97 -5.18
N MET A 109 -0.61 -10.34 -3.91
CA MET A 109 -1.72 -11.19 -3.52
C MET A 109 -3.06 -10.58 -3.95
N ASN A 110 -3.31 -9.29 -3.70
CA ASN A 110 -4.54 -8.63 -4.12
C ASN A 110 -4.73 -8.63 -5.66
N LEU A 111 -3.64 -8.63 -6.43
CA LEU A 111 -3.69 -8.65 -7.90
C LEU A 111 -3.87 -10.04 -8.49
N THR A 112 -3.50 -11.11 -7.77
CA THR A 112 -3.47 -12.47 -8.31
C THR A 112 -4.36 -13.46 -7.59
N LEU A 113 -4.90 -13.10 -6.42
CA LEU A 113 -5.69 -14.01 -5.60
C LEU A 113 -7.05 -14.25 -6.25
N THR A 114 -7.25 -15.48 -6.70
CA THR A 114 -8.53 -16.03 -7.13
C THR A 114 -9.17 -16.80 -5.98
N GLY A 115 -10.47 -17.06 -6.05
CA GLY A 115 -11.16 -17.82 -5.00
C GLY A 115 -12.63 -18.06 -5.32
N GLY A 116 -13.08 -19.31 -5.19
CA GLY A 116 -14.45 -19.68 -5.55
C GLY A 116 -14.76 -19.31 -7.00
N GLU A 117 -15.83 -18.55 -7.22
CA GLU A 117 -16.26 -18.07 -8.54
C GLU A 117 -15.59 -16.75 -8.95
N TYR A 118 -14.74 -16.18 -8.09
CA TYR A 118 -14.02 -14.96 -8.42
C TYR A 118 -12.86 -15.24 -9.38
N ALA A 119 -12.90 -14.58 -10.54
CA ALA A 119 -11.71 -14.43 -11.39
C ALA A 119 -10.56 -13.76 -10.60
N ASN A 120 -10.88 -12.74 -9.81
CA ASN A 120 -10.03 -12.15 -8.77
C ASN A 120 -10.90 -11.73 -7.59
N VAL A 121 -10.51 -12.08 -6.36
CA VAL A 121 -11.30 -11.79 -5.15
C VAL A 121 -11.42 -10.28 -4.93
N ILE A 122 -10.32 -9.55 -5.10
CA ILE A 122 -10.32 -8.10 -5.00
C ILE A 122 -10.62 -7.50 -6.39
N PRO A 123 -11.59 -6.58 -6.51
CA PRO A 123 -11.89 -5.92 -7.76
C PRO A 123 -10.62 -5.26 -8.35
N PRO A 124 -10.39 -5.33 -9.69
CA PRO A 124 -9.17 -4.84 -10.32
C PRO A 124 -8.82 -3.38 -9.97
N LEU A 125 -9.84 -2.52 -9.84
CA LEU A 125 -9.67 -1.12 -9.44
C LEU A 125 -9.05 -0.99 -8.04
N HIS A 126 -9.54 -1.74 -7.06
CA HIS A 126 -9.02 -1.69 -5.69
C HIS A 126 -7.66 -2.38 -5.56
N ALA A 127 -7.44 -3.47 -6.30
CA ALA A 127 -6.16 -4.17 -6.34
C ALA A 127 -5.05 -3.27 -6.91
N THR A 128 -5.32 -2.58 -8.02
CA THR A 128 -4.36 -1.65 -8.64
C THR A 128 -4.11 -0.42 -7.78
N LEU A 129 -5.15 0.18 -7.20
CA LEU A 129 -5.02 1.31 -6.28
C LEU A 129 -4.19 0.94 -5.03
N GLY A 130 -4.43 -0.25 -4.47
CA GLY A 130 -3.67 -0.79 -3.35
C GLY A 130 -2.21 -1.13 -3.67
N ALA A 131 -1.84 -1.27 -4.94
CA ALA A 131 -0.47 -1.53 -5.37
C ALA A 131 0.39 -0.25 -5.51
N LEU A 132 -0.22 0.92 -5.74
CA LEU A 132 0.50 2.19 -5.91
C LEU A 132 1.45 2.55 -4.75
N PRO A 133 1.09 2.34 -3.46
CA PRO A 133 2.02 2.57 -2.36
C PRO A 133 3.32 1.75 -2.44
N ALA A 134 3.29 0.56 -3.06
CA ALA A 134 4.49 -0.26 -3.22
C ALA A 134 5.54 0.43 -4.12
N ILE A 135 5.10 1.18 -5.15
CA ILE A 135 6.00 1.96 -6.02
C ILE A 135 6.74 3.03 -5.19
N ALA A 136 6.01 3.73 -4.31
CA ALA A 136 6.61 4.70 -3.39
C ALA A 136 7.56 4.05 -2.38
N GLY A 137 7.23 2.84 -1.90
CA GLY A 137 8.10 2.02 -1.05
C GLY A 137 9.41 1.65 -1.73
N LEU A 138 9.36 1.20 -2.98
CA LEU A 138 10.55 0.87 -3.77
C LEU A 138 11.43 2.10 -4.02
N ALA A 139 10.83 3.24 -4.37
CA ALA A 139 11.54 4.51 -4.51
C ALA A 139 12.23 4.93 -3.19
N THR A 140 11.54 4.74 -2.05
CA THR A 140 12.10 5.04 -0.72
C THR A 140 13.34 4.18 -0.44
N ILE A 141 13.26 2.86 -0.69
CA ILE A 141 14.37 1.93 -0.48
C ILE A 141 15.56 2.31 -1.35
N THR A 142 15.35 2.50 -2.66
CA THR A 142 16.44 2.83 -3.58
C THR A 142 17.20 4.10 -3.15
N VAL A 143 16.51 5.15 -2.70
CA VAL A 143 17.15 6.37 -2.19
C VAL A 143 17.88 6.15 -0.86
N LEU A 144 17.29 5.40 0.08
CA LEU A 144 17.90 5.12 1.39
C LEU A 144 19.18 4.29 1.29
N TRP A 145 19.26 3.39 0.30
CA TRP A 145 20.42 2.55 0.05
C TRP A 145 21.51 3.26 -0.78
N ARG A 146 21.12 4.11 -1.75
CA ARG A 146 22.07 4.91 -2.55
C ARG A 146 22.78 6.01 -1.78
N GLY A 147 22.20 6.52 -0.70
CA GLY A 147 22.86 7.49 0.19
C GLY A 147 24.02 6.91 1.00
N LYS A 148 24.41 5.64 0.79
CA LYS A 148 25.48 4.94 1.51
C LYS A 148 26.67 4.54 0.62
N SER A 149 26.95 5.27 -0.46
CA SER A 149 28.18 5.04 -1.20
C SER A 149 29.38 5.16 -0.24
N PRO A 150 30.23 4.13 -0.14
CA PRO A 150 31.32 4.09 0.81
C PRO A 150 32.39 5.13 0.43
N THR A 151 32.72 6.01 1.36
CA THR A 151 34.02 6.69 1.35
C THR A 151 35.06 5.62 1.66
N ASN A 152 35.90 5.32 0.66
CA ASN A 152 37.09 4.49 0.77
C ASN A 152 38.00 5.07 1.87
N PRO A 153 38.34 4.34 2.95
CA PRO A 153 39.48 4.73 3.76
C PRO A 153 40.76 4.34 3.01
N GLU A 154 41.59 5.34 2.71
CA GLU A 154 43.00 5.15 2.33
C GLU A 154 43.80 4.49 3.46
#